data_AF-A0AAE3EVS9-F1
#
_entry.id   AF-A0AAE3EVS9-F1
#
_cell.length_a   1.000
_cell.length_b   1.000
_cell.length_c   1.000
_cell.angle_alpha   90.00
_cell.angle_beta   90.00
_cell.angle_gamma   90.00
#
_symmetry.space_group_name_H-M   'P 1'
#
loop_
_entity.id
_entity.type
_entity.pdbx_description
1 polymer ?
#
loop_
_entity_poly.entity_id
_entity_poly.type
_entity_poly.pdbx_seq_one_letter_code
_entity_poly.pdbx_strand_id
1 'polypeptide(L)' 'MTTYIAQFTATHRIVQLEQNSIFTWHQEGGEIDTVLLENKIKRESALHFYRLVAGEYYDVLQNDISVTIWKTMPL' A
#
# COMPACT_ATOMS: atom_id res chain seq x y z
N MET A 1 21.18 -1.62 5.39
CA MET A 1 20.02 -1.97 4.55
C MET A 1 19.25 -3.03 5.29
N THR A 2 18.02 -2.71 5.70
CA THR A 2 17.18 -3.62 6.49
C THR A 2 15.90 -3.87 5.70
N THR A 3 15.52 -5.13 5.57
CA THR A 3 14.23 -5.50 4.99
C THR A 3 13.18 -5.40 6.08
N TYR A 4 12.03 -4.81 5.76
CA TYR A 4 10.90 -4.68 6.68
C TYR A 4 9.68 -5.35 6.08
N ILE A 5 8.86 -5.92 6.97
CA ILE A 5 7.52 -6.40 6.69
C ILE A 5 6.54 -5.37 7.25
N ALA A 6 5.60 -4.92 6.43
CA ALA A 6 4.51 -4.05 6.81
C ALA A 6 3.17 -4.76 6.62
N GLN A 7 2.36 -4.86 7.67
CA GLN A 7 0.95 -5.18 7.55
C GLN A 7 0.18 -3.91 7.25
N PHE A 8 -0.67 -3.92 6.22
CA PHE A 8 -1.47 -2.78 5.84
C PHE A 8 -2.89 -3.17 5.43
N THR A 9 -3.81 -2.22 5.56
CA THR A 9 -5.08 -2.22 4.84
C THR A 9 -5.09 -1.05 3.85
N ALA A 10 -5.62 -1.28 2.65
CA ALA A 10 -5.90 -0.22 1.70
C ALA A 10 -7.40 -0.17 1.38
N THR A 11 -7.92 1.04 1.20
CA THR A 11 -9.29 1.32 0.79
C THR A 11 -9.29 2.27 -0.39
N HIS A 12 -10.29 2.14 -1.27
CA HIS A 12 -10.51 3.06 -2.38
C HIS A 12 -11.80 3.84 -2.14
N ARG A 13 -11.82 5.12 -2.53
CA ARG A 13 -12.94 6.03 -2.31
C ARG A 13 -14.30 5.49 -2.81
N ILE A 14 -14.31 4.80 -3.95
CA ILE A 14 -15.54 4.30 -4.59
C ILE A 14 -15.63 2.77 -4.57
N VAL A 15 -14.51 2.06 -4.61
CA VAL A 15 -14.51 0.59 -4.74
C VAL A 15 -14.66 0.04 -3.33
N GLN A 16 -15.81 -0.58 -3.05
CA GLN A 16 -16.19 -1.07 -1.72
C GLN A 16 -15.50 -2.38 -1.34
N LEU A 17 -14.21 -2.52 -1.65
CA LEU A 17 -13.37 -3.63 -1.23
C LEU A 17 -12.17 -3.09 -0.44
N GLU A 18 -11.82 -3.80 0.63
CA GLU A 18 -10.61 -3.56 1.39
C GLU A 18 -9.53 -4.55 0.95
N GLN A 19 -8.32 -4.04 0.67
CA GLN A 19 -7.13 -4.87 0.50
C GLN A 19 -6.44 -5.02 1.87
N ASN A 20 -6.54 -6.20 2.48
CA ASN A 20 -5.75 -6.54 3.66
C ASN A 20 -4.56 -7.40 3.25
N SER A 21 -3.33 -6.91 3.47
CA SER A 21 -2.14 -7.55 2.91
C SER A 21 -0.86 -7.25 3.69
N ILE A 22 0.20 -7.94 3.28
CA ILE A 22 1.57 -7.77 3.76
C ILE A 22 2.44 -7.21 2.62
N PHE A 23 3.29 -6.25 2.94
CA PHE A 23 4.24 -5.63 2.01
C PHE A 23 5.68 -5.74 2.53
N THR A 24 6.57 -6.27 1.72
CA THR A 24 8.01 -6.35 2.03
C THR A 24 8.77 -5.26 1.30
N TRP A 25 9.61 -4.50 2.02
CA TRP A 25 10.40 -3.43 1.41
C TRP A 25 11.76 -3.27 2.09
N HIS A 26 12.69 -2.61 1.39
CA HIS A 26 14.04 -2.36 1.88
C HIS A 26 14.19 -0.88 2.22
N GLN A 27 14.71 -0.59 3.41
CA GLN A 27 15.05 0.77 3.83
C GLN A 27 16.55 0.87 4.16
N GLU A 28 17.17 1.96 3.71
CA GLU A 28 18.55 2.29 4.00
C GLU A 28 18.68 2.96 5.38
N GLY A 29 18.53 2.18 6.45
CA GLY A 29 18.75 2.63 7.82
C GLY A 29 17.78 3.73 8.29
N GLY A 30 17.94 4.17 9.54
CA GLY A 30 17.09 5.17 10.17
C GLY A 30 15.74 4.63 10.67
N GLU A 31 14.91 5.55 11.18
CA GLU A 31 13.53 5.26 11.59
C GLU A 31 12.64 5.01 10.37
N ILE A 32 11.59 4.21 10.55
CA ILE A 32 10.67 3.88 9.45
C ILE A 32 9.94 5.15 9.00
N ASP A 33 10.17 5.56 7.75
CA ASP A 33 9.41 6.64 7.13
C ASP A 33 8.07 6.08 6.66
N THR A 34 7.03 6.34 7.45
CA THR A 34 5.67 5.85 7.20
C THR A 34 5.06 6.47 5.94
N VAL A 35 5.40 7.71 5.61
CA VAL A 35 4.90 8.41 4.41
C VAL A 35 5.53 7.79 3.16
N LEU A 36 6.83 7.51 3.20
CA LEU A 36 7.52 6.81 2.12
C LEU A 36 6.96 5.40 1.91
N LEU A 37 6.76 4.66 3.00
CA LEU A 37 6.17 3.32 2.97
C LEU A 37 4.74 3.33 2.42
N GLU A 38 3.90 4.27 2.87
CA GLU A 38 2.53 4.43 2.38
C GLU A 38 2.52 4.68 0.86
N ASN A 39 3.33 5.62 0.39
CA ASN A 39 3.45 5.94 -1.03
C ASN A 39 3.95 4.74 -1.85
N LYS A 40 4.88 3.95 -1.30
CA LYS A 40 5.33 2.70 -1.91
C LYS A 40 4.21 1.69 -2.02
N ILE A 41 3.47 1.44 -0.93
CA ILE A 41 2.33 0.50 -0.92
C ILE A 41 1.28 0.92 -1.93
N LYS A 42 0.95 2.22 -2.00
CA LYS A 42 0.01 2.74 -3.00
C LYS A 42 0.46 2.45 -4.42
N ARG A 43 1.71 2.79 -4.76
CA ARG A 43 2.25 2.66 -6.11
C ARG A 43 2.46 1.22 -6.55
N GLU A 44 2.97 0.37 -5.65
CA GLU A 44 3.48 -0.96 -5.98
C GLU A 44 2.47 -2.08 -5.67
N SER A 45 1.41 -1.79 -4.91
CA SER A 45 0.39 -2.79 -4.55
C SER A 45 -1.03 -2.30 -4.79
N ALA A 46 -1.49 -1.30 -4.03
CA ALA A 46 -2.91 -0.97 -3.96
C ALA A 46 -3.48 -0.45 -5.29
N LEU A 47 -2.73 0.37 -6.02
CA LEU A 47 -3.15 0.86 -7.35
C LEU A 47 -3.40 -0.30 -8.32
N HIS A 48 -2.53 -1.30 -8.33
CA HIS A 48 -2.68 -2.47 -9.18
C HIS A 48 -3.84 -3.36 -8.76
N PHE A 49 -4.03 -3.56 -7.45
CA PHE A 49 -5.18 -4.29 -6.91
C PHE A 49 -6.51 -3.66 -7.33
N TYR A 50 -6.67 -2.35 -7.14
CA TYR A 50 -7.92 -1.67 -7.48
C TYR A 50 -8.17 -1.59 -8.98
N ARG A 51 -7.14 -1.43 -9.80
CA ARG A 51 -7.26 -1.52 -11.27
C ARG A 51 -7.73 -2.90 -11.72
N LEU A 52 -7.21 -3.95 -11.09
CA LEU A 52 -7.64 -5.33 -11.38
C LEU A 52 -9.12 -5.55 -11.05
N VAL A 53 -9.58 -5.01 -9.91
CA VAL A 53 -10.97 -5.18 -9.45
C VAL A 53 -11.95 -4.30 -10.24
N ALA A 54 -11.59 -3.04 -10.51
CA ALA A 54 -12.49 -2.07 -11.14
C ALA A 54 -12.71 -2.32 -12.65
N GLY A 55 -11.82 -3.06 -13.30
CA GLY A 55 -11.87 -3.32 -14.73
C GLY A 55 -11.50 -2.09 -15.57
N GLU A 56 -11.90 -2.10 -16.85
CA GLU A 56 -11.46 -1.08 -17.84
C GLU A 56 -12.31 0.20 -17.84
N TYR A 57 -13.47 0.19 -17.17
CA TYR A 57 -14.45 1.28 -17.26
C TYR A 57 -14.29 2.38 -16.21
N TYR A 58 -13.34 2.21 -15.28
CA TYR A 58 -13.16 3.14 -14.17
C TYR A 58 -11.68 3.46 -13.96
N ASP A 59 -11.33 4.74 -14.09
CA ASP A 59 -9.96 5.19 -13.87
C ASP A 59 -9.67 5.25 -12.37
N VAL A 60 -8.73 4.41 -11.92
CA VAL A 60 -8.29 4.34 -10.53
C VAL A 60 -7.07 5.24 -10.37
N LEU A 61 -7.25 6.33 -9.62
CA LEU A 61 -6.18 7.27 -9.29
C LEU A 61 -5.57 6.94 -7.92
N GLN A 62 -4.26 7.16 -7.80
CA GLN A 62 -3.55 6.93 -6.55
C GLN A 62 -4.09 7.76 -5.38
N ASN A 63 -4.59 8.97 -5.66
CA ASN A 63 -5.14 9.88 -4.66
C ASN A 63 -6.50 9.41 -4.10
N ASP A 64 -7.19 8.51 -4.79
CA ASP A 64 -8.44 7.92 -4.30
C ASP A 64 -8.20 6.71 -3.38
N ILE A 65 -6.93 6.33 -3.18
CA ILE A 65 -6.51 5.21 -2.34
C ILE A 65 -5.99 5.73 -1.00
N SER A 66 -6.54 5.20 0.08
CA SER A 66 -6.05 5.39 1.44
C SER A 66 -5.38 4.10 1.92
N VAL A 67 -4.25 4.23 2.61
CA VAL A 67 -3.50 3.10 3.17
C VAL A 67 -3.32 3.33 4.66
N THR A 68 -3.59 2.31 5.45
CA THR A 68 -3.32 2.29 6.89
C THR A 68 -2.32 1.19 7.17
N ILE A 69 -1.16 1.58 7.71
CA ILE A 69 -0.11 0.65 8.12
C ILE A 69 -0.33 0.31 9.59
N TRP A 70 -0.56 -0.96 9.89
CA TRP A 70 -0.88 -1.43 11.25
C TRP A 70 0.35 -1.79 12.04
N LYS A 71 1.28 -2.50 11.40
CA LYS A 71 2.47 -3.03 12.04
C LYS A 71 3.62 -3.06 11.05
N THR A 72 4.79 -2.70 11.51
CA THR A 72 6.04 -2.88 10.78
C THR A 72 7.04 -3.63 11.66
N MET A 73 7.84 -4.51 11.06
CA MET A 73 8.92 -5.20 11.75
C MET A 73 10.09 -5.48 10.79
N PRO A 74 11.33 -5.45 11.27
CA PRO A 74 12.47 -5.93 10.47
C PRO A 74 12.35 -7.44 10.23
N LEU A 75 12.81 -7.87 9.07
CA LEU A 75 12.98 -9.27 8.66
C LEU A 75 14.30 -9.84 9.16
#